data_AF-A0A1F7CQN7-F1
#
_entry.id   AF-A0A1F7CQN7-F1
#
_cell.length_a   1.000
_cell.length_b   1.000
_cell.length_c   1.000
_cell.angle_alpha   90.00
_cell.angle_beta   90.00
_cell.angle_gamma   90.00
#
_symmetry.space_group_name_H-M   'P 1'
#
loop_
_entity.id
_entity.type
_entity.pdbx_description
1 polymer ?
#
loop_
_entity_poly.entity_id
_entity_poly.type
_entity_poly.pdbx_seq_one_letter_code
_entity_poly.pdbx_strand_id
1 'polypeptide(L)'
;MKHKLPLRIRATITLLALFAPTNVTGIDPAMPYEQEFVLTAYYSPLPGQCCYVRGGYEADKILNGEGHTAADGTAVYPGMLAAPQSYAFGTRVKLPRLGTLTVHDRGGAIQVLHSGAHRLDVWVGSGEEGLARALAFGVQHIRGTVYPLGSRQPENDFDLARLRAPMERLSPFGVQTENLLALSPKLGDRNLSSAILQDHLRSAGYFDHVSSGYFGPETQEAMKRFLNDFELEEPSDRLTERSASFLLAASRRSEAELPIHGIVEKGGSEDTIAQAQRILRFLGYYDGRTDGAYSLALHSAILRFQQEKGLVGTAIDPGAGRIGPLTRRALEAEWNRRLVAVRADKYSTIHAVEQQLIDGGKTLDMFLAEGHTGQRVRLLQHLLAERGYFPEEKINGNFGALTRSAVFDYQVASGIVDSLSDDGAGSVGPETLQSLRREERAKAYRIVRAEGWKAL
;
A
#
# COMPACT_ATOMS: atom_id res chain seq x y z
N MET A 1 62.01 -7.20 73.86
CA MET A 1 61.38 -5.90 74.14
C MET A 1 59.86 -6.12 74.06
N LYS A 2 59.00 -5.95 75.08
CA LYS A 2 58.79 -4.79 76.00
C LYS A 2 58.61 -3.50 75.19
N HIS A 3 57.56 -2.68 75.24
CA HIS A 3 56.27 -2.59 75.96
C HIS A 3 55.36 -1.60 75.13
N LYS A 4 54.05 -1.36 75.31
CA LYS A 4 52.96 -1.77 76.24
C LYS A 4 51.59 -1.45 75.55
N LEU A 5 50.45 -1.84 76.15
CA LEU A 5 49.14 -1.17 75.96
C LEU A 5 48.74 -0.40 77.26
N PRO A 6 47.46 -0.08 77.58
CA PRO A 6 46.85 1.27 77.49
C PRO A 6 46.25 1.72 78.85
N LEU A 7 45.43 2.78 78.92
CA LEU A 7 44.33 2.99 79.91
C LEU A 7 43.48 4.19 79.41
N ARG A 8 42.15 4.09 79.14
CA ARG A 8 40.95 3.91 80.02
C ARG A 8 40.68 5.16 80.88
N ILE A 9 39.45 5.66 81.06
CA ILE A 9 38.25 5.12 81.78
C ILE A 9 37.01 5.92 81.27
N ARG A 10 35.94 5.34 80.69
CA ARG A 10 34.75 4.62 81.23
C ARG A 10 33.58 5.47 81.80
N ALA A 11 32.41 5.30 81.16
CA ALA A 11 31.02 5.28 81.69
C ALA A 11 30.34 6.61 82.10
N THR A 12 29.02 6.83 81.98
CA THR A 12 27.89 5.86 82.07
C THR A 12 26.67 6.24 81.19
N ILE A 13 25.78 5.26 80.97
CA ILE A 13 24.51 5.24 80.21
C ILE A 13 23.41 6.15 80.81
N THR A 14 22.59 6.80 79.97
CA THR A 14 21.10 6.81 80.10
C THR A 14 20.45 6.94 78.71
N LEU A 15 19.34 6.23 78.51
CA LEU A 15 18.50 6.16 77.31
C LEU A 15 17.17 6.89 77.57
N LEU A 16 16.72 7.79 76.68
CA LEU A 16 15.37 7.77 76.08
C LEU A 16 15.14 8.93 75.08
N ALA A 17 14.31 8.65 74.08
CA ALA A 17 13.90 9.57 73.00
C ALA A 17 13.00 10.72 73.45
N LEU A 18 12.87 11.77 72.62
CA LEU A 18 11.65 12.00 71.81
C LEU A 18 11.75 13.22 70.85
N PHE A 19 11.17 13.03 69.67
CA PHE A 19 10.83 14.00 68.60
C PHE A 19 11.92 14.77 67.83
N ALA A 20 11.99 14.47 66.54
CA ALA A 20 12.59 15.30 65.47
C ALA A 20 11.63 16.42 65.03
N PRO A 21 12.02 17.26 64.05
CA PRO A 21 11.58 16.91 62.69
C PRO A 21 12.69 16.91 61.65
N THR A 22 12.89 15.75 61.02
CA THR A 22 13.64 15.62 59.77
C THR A 22 12.74 15.95 58.59
N ASN A 23 12.62 17.22 58.24
CA ASN A 23 11.97 17.63 56.98
C ASN A 23 12.95 17.47 55.81
N VAL A 24 13.19 16.22 55.42
CA VAL A 24 13.49 15.89 54.03
C VAL A 24 12.19 15.34 53.47
N THR A 25 11.46 16.18 52.72
CA THR A 25 10.29 15.76 51.96
C THR A 25 10.76 14.81 50.85
N GLY A 26 10.78 13.51 51.15
CA GLY A 26 10.87 12.50 50.11
C GLY A 26 9.67 12.68 49.17
N ILE A 27 9.95 12.92 47.90
CA ILE A 27 8.92 12.85 46.86
C ILE A 27 8.45 11.40 46.84
N ASP A 28 7.20 11.15 47.23
CA ASP A 28 6.61 9.82 47.14
C ASP A 28 6.60 9.38 45.66
N PRO A 29 7.31 8.30 45.29
CA PRO A 29 7.41 7.85 43.90
C PRO A 29 6.06 7.35 43.34
N ALA A 30 5.02 7.19 44.16
CA ALA A 30 3.66 6.87 43.75
C ALA A 30 2.76 8.11 43.56
N MET A 31 3.25 9.34 43.74
CA MET A 31 2.47 10.56 43.44
C MET A 31 2.46 10.86 41.93
N PRO A 32 1.29 11.23 41.35
CA PRO A 32 1.24 11.73 39.98
C PRO A 32 2.04 13.03 39.81
N TYR A 33 2.72 13.18 38.68
CA TYR A 33 3.60 14.33 38.42
C TYR A 33 3.51 14.81 36.96
N GLU A 34 3.86 16.08 36.74
CA GLU A 34 3.89 16.70 35.42
C GLU A 34 5.25 16.48 34.74
N GLN A 35 5.23 16.14 33.45
CA GLN A 35 6.44 15.94 32.64
C GLN A 35 6.26 16.57 31.25
N GLU A 36 7.34 17.15 30.72
CA GLU A 36 7.42 17.61 29.34
C GLU A 36 7.80 16.46 28.40
N PHE A 37 7.04 16.28 27.33
CA PHE A 37 7.18 15.18 26.39
C PHE A 37 7.34 15.65 24.95
N VAL A 38 8.06 14.85 24.17
CA VAL A 38 8.07 14.90 22.69
C VAL A 38 7.37 13.65 22.19
N LEU A 39 6.18 13.81 21.61
CA LEU A 39 5.41 12.69 21.09
C LEU A 39 5.66 12.54 19.59
N THR A 40 5.91 11.31 19.18
CA THR A 40 5.72 10.84 17.81
C THR A 40 4.53 9.87 17.77
N ALA A 41 4.21 9.35 16.58
CA ALA A 41 3.26 8.27 16.41
C ALA A 41 3.83 7.18 15.51
N TYR A 42 3.46 5.93 15.80
CA TYR A 42 3.79 4.74 15.03
C TYR A 42 2.52 3.97 14.68
N TYR A 43 2.60 3.11 13.66
CA TYR A 43 1.46 2.34 13.17
C TYR A 43 1.88 0.90 12.85
N SER A 44 0.91 0.00 12.79
CA SER A 44 1.15 -1.39 12.38
C SER A 44 0.96 -1.53 10.86
N PRO A 45 2.02 -1.62 10.05
CA PRO A 45 1.86 -1.87 8.62
C PRO A 45 1.23 -3.26 8.38
N LEU A 46 0.61 -3.41 7.22
CA LEU A 46 -0.03 -4.62 6.72
C LEU A 46 0.52 -4.95 5.32
N PRO A 47 0.55 -6.21 4.89
CA PRO A 47 0.85 -6.56 3.50
C PRO A 47 -0.26 -6.08 2.55
N GLY A 48 0.06 -5.87 1.28
CA GLY A 48 -0.93 -5.52 0.24
C GLY A 48 -1.46 -4.08 0.27
N GLN A 49 -0.81 -3.17 1.01
CA GLN A 49 -1.09 -1.73 0.94
C GLN A 49 -0.49 -1.07 -0.31
N CYS A 50 -1.09 0.05 -0.74
CA CYS A 50 -0.54 0.90 -1.80
C CYS A 50 0.84 1.49 -1.46
N CYS A 51 1.07 1.72 -0.17
CA CYS A 51 1.93 2.81 0.29
C CYS A 51 2.69 2.46 1.57
N TYR A 52 3.99 2.75 1.59
CA TYR A 52 4.93 2.44 2.68
C TYR A 52 5.99 3.54 2.81
N VAL A 53 6.31 3.98 4.02
CA VAL A 53 7.28 5.07 4.28
C VAL A 53 8.69 4.68 3.84
N ARG A 54 9.05 3.43 4.13
CA ARG A 54 10.30 2.79 3.72
C ARG A 54 10.15 1.98 2.43
N GLY A 55 9.10 2.19 1.64
CA GLY A 55 8.95 1.61 0.30
C GLY A 55 8.56 0.12 0.22
N GLY A 56 8.31 -0.53 1.36
CA GLY A 56 7.77 -1.89 1.44
C GLY A 56 7.43 -2.33 2.87
N TYR A 57 6.59 -3.36 2.95
CA TYR A 57 6.02 -3.89 4.20
C TYR A 57 7.07 -4.26 5.24
N GLU A 58 8.08 -5.06 4.89
CA GLU A 58 9.12 -5.51 5.83
C GLU A 58 9.94 -4.34 6.39
N ALA A 59 10.27 -3.35 5.55
CA ALA A 59 11.05 -2.19 5.97
C ALA A 59 10.27 -1.25 6.90
N ASP A 60 8.95 -1.09 6.69
CA ASP A 60 8.09 -0.36 7.62
C ASP A 60 7.80 -1.16 8.90
N LYS A 61 7.69 -2.49 8.81
CA LYS A 61 7.50 -3.36 9.97
C LYS A 61 8.70 -3.28 10.91
N ILE A 62 9.92 -3.26 10.37
CA ILE A 62 11.15 -3.02 11.14
C ILE A 62 11.17 -1.60 11.73
N LEU A 63 10.77 -0.58 10.96
CA LEU A 63 10.71 0.81 11.45
C LEU A 63 9.75 0.99 12.64
N ASN A 64 8.62 0.27 12.64
CA ASN A 64 7.56 0.38 13.65
C ASN A 64 7.61 -0.72 14.73
N GLY A 65 8.74 -1.41 14.91
CA GLY A 65 8.96 -2.35 16.03
C GLY A 65 8.23 -3.69 15.91
N GLU A 66 8.25 -4.32 14.74
CA GLU A 66 7.59 -5.59 14.41
C GLU A 66 6.04 -5.61 14.48
N GLY A 67 5.42 -4.55 15.01
CA GLY A 67 4.06 -4.12 14.66
C GLY A 67 2.89 -4.93 15.23
N HIS A 68 3.13 -5.98 16.00
CA HIS A 68 2.06 -6.90 16.48
C HIS A 68 1.95 -7.01 18.00
N THR A 69 3.06 -6.98 18.73
CA THR A 69 3.11 -7.10 20.20
C THR A 69 4.09 -6.11 20.80
N ALA A 70 3.71 -5.48 21.89
CA ALA A 70 4.57 -4.59 22.68
C ALA A 70 5.66 -5.37 23.42
N ALA A 71 6.67 -4.65 23.93
CA ALA A 71 7.76 -5.22 24.72
C ALA A 71 7.34 -6.01 25.99
N ASP A 72 6.11 -5.84 26.50
CA ASP A 72 5.55 -6.65 27.60
C ASP A 72 4.70 -7.86 27.14
N GLY A 73 4.58 -8.08 25.84
CA GLY A 73 3.76 -9.14 25.22
C GLY A 73 2.31 -8.76 24.95
N THR A 74 1.87 -7.54 25.32
CA THR A 74 0.50 -7.06 25.05
C THR A 74 0.30 -6.82 23.55
N ALA A 75 -0.80 -7.31 22.98
CA ALA A 75 -1.19 -7.01 21.60
C ALA A 75 -1.49 -5.51 21.43
N VAL A 76 -1.10 -4.91 20.30
CA VAL A 76 -1.31 -3.47 20.05
C VAL A 76 -2.78 -3.06 20.07
N TYR A 77 -3.11 -1.92 20.71
CA TYR A 77 -4.49 -1.44 20.87
C TYR A 77 -4.59 0.10 21.00
N PRO A 78 -5.78 0.71 20.75
CA PRO A 78 -6.00 2.16 20.93
C PRO A 78 -5.71 2.63 22.36
N GLY A 79 -4.68 3.47 22.52
CA GLY A 79 -4.22 3.96 23.82
C GLY A 79 -2.94 3.29 24.32
N MET A 80 -2.36 2.38 23.53
CA MET A 80 -1.00 1.89 23.78
C MET A 80 0.05 2.99 23.55
N LEU A 81 1.00 3.07 24.47
CA LEU A 81 2.09 4.02 24.50
C LEU A 81 3.44 3.30 24.58
N ALA A 82 4.39 3.70 23.74
CA ALA A 82 5.81 3.39 23.90
C ALA A 82 6.49 4.50 24.70
N ALA A 83 7.29 4.13 25.70
CA ALA A 83 7.96 5.06 26.61
C ALA A 83 9.41 4.64 26.93
N PRO A 84 10.24 5.55 27.51
CA PRO A 84 11.58 5.22 27.94
C PRO A 84 11.58 4.14 29.03
N GLN A 85 12.69 3.39 29.16
CA GLN A 85 12.80 2.29 30.14
C GLN A 85 12.56 2.69 31.60
N SER A 86 12.68 4.00 31.93
CA SER A 86 12.33 4.57 33.24
C SER A 86 10.84 4.49 33.59
N TYR A 87 9.96 4.25 32.60
CA TYR A 87 8.52 4.08 32.81
C TYR A 87 8.17 2.61 32.95
N ALA A 88 7.56 2.24 34.08
CA ALA A 88 7.08 0.88 34.31
C ALA A 88 5.91 0.54 33.36
N PHE A 89 5.84 -0.71 32.87
CA PHE A 89 4.65 -1.18 32.15
C PHE A 89 3.39 -1.02 33.02
N GLY A 90 2.27 -0.64 32.42
CA GLY A 90 1.04 -0.28 33.14
C GLY A 90 1.03 1.12 33.77
N THR A 91 2.08 1.93 33.57
CA THR A 91 2.06 3.37 33.91
C THR A 91 1.13 4.09 32.93
N ARG A 92 0.16 4.87 33.43
CA ARG A 92 -0.72 5.69 32.60
C ARG A 92 -0.21 7.12 32.50
N VAL A 93 -0.37 7.73 31.33
CA VAL A 93 0.00 9.12 31.05
C VAL A 93 -1.22 9.84 30.49
N LYS A 94 -1.63 10.93 31.14
CA LYS A 94 -2.71 11.80 30.67
C LYS A 94 -2.13 12.93 29.85
N LEU A 95 -2.45 12.94 28.56
CA LEU A 95 -1.96 13.86 27.55
C LEU A 95 -3.13 14.76 27.11
N PRO A 96 -3.03 16.11 27.24
CA PRO A 96 -4.09 17.01 26.83
C PRO A 96 -4.57 16.75 25.38
N ARG A 97 -5.90 16.76 25.18
CA ARG A 97 -6.60 16.48 23.89
C ARG A 97 -6.50 15.04 23.36
N LEU A 98 -5.47 14.26 23.72
CA LEU A 98 -5.37 12.84 23.37
C LEU A 98 -6.10 11.95 24.39
N GLY A 99 -6.06 12.35 25.67
CA GLY A 99 -6.68 11.66 26.80
C GLY A 99 -5.67 10.82 27.59
N THR A 100 -6.08 9.68 28.14
CA THR A 100 -5.20 8.82 28.95
C THR A 100 -4.71 7.65 28.12
N LEU A 101 -3.40 7.40 28.11
CA LEU A 101 -2.75 6.28 27.43
C LEU A 101 -1.94 5.43 28.41
N THR A 102 -1.64 4.17 28.09
CA THR A 102 -0.95 3.21 28.97
C THR A 102 0.36 2.72 28.36
N VAL A 103 1.45 2.79 29.14
CA VAL A 103 2.77 2.28 28.75
C VAL A 103 2.75 0.75 28.72
N HIS A 104 2.91 0.18 27.53
CA HIS A 104 3.12 -1.26 27.30
C HIS A 104 4.38 -1.54 26.49
N ASP A 105 4.89 -0.54 25.77
CA ASP A 105 6.04 -0.71 24.88
C ASP A 105 7.25 0.15 25.28
N ARG A 106 8.44 -0.29 24.85
CA ARG A 106 9.74 0.34 25.14
C ARG A 106 10.70 0.16 23.97
N GLY A 107 10.61 1.03 22.97
CA GLY A 107 11.54 1.05 21.84
C GLY A 107 12.92 1.63 22.19
N GLY A 108 13.99 1.09 21.61
CA GLY A 108 15.37 1.58 21.82
C GLY A 108 15.61 3.05 21.39
N ALA A 109 14.77 3.57 20.48
CA ALA A 109 14.78 4.97 20.04
C ALA A 109 13.88 5.90 20.89
N ILE A 110 13.21 5.37 21.91
CA ILE A 110 12.30 6.10 22.79
C ILE A 110 13.05 6.39 24.10
N GLN A 111 13.68 7.56 24.17
CA GLN A 111 14.63 7.92 25.22
C GLN A 111 14.32 9.28 25.84
N VAL A 112 14.99 9.57 26.95
CA VAL A 112 15.09 10.93 27.50
C VAL A 112 16.03 11.74 26.61
N LEU A 113 15.58 12.91 26.15
CA LEU A 113 16.37 13.79 25.28
C LEU A 113 17.33 14.66 26.11
N HIS A 114 18.38 15.18 25.46
CA HIS A 114 19.34 16.12 26.08
C HIS A 114 18.68 17.39 26.66
N SER A 115 17.47 17.75 26.21
CA SER A 115 16.66 18.85 26.74
C SER A 115 15.94 18.51 28.05
N GLY A 116 16.00 17.27 28.54
CA GLY A 116 15.21 16.78 29.66
C GLY A 116 13.77 16.39 29.30
N ALA A 117 13.33 16.62 28.07
CA ALA A 117 12.02 16.15 27.58
C ALA A 117 12.07 14.64 27.31
N HIS A 118 11.00 13.92 27.63
CA HIS A 118 10.93 12.47 27.44
C HIS A 118 10.25 12.17 26.10
N ARG A 119 10.84 11.32 25.25
CA ARG A 119 10.16 10.88 24.03
C ARG A 119 9.07 9.86 24.39
N LEU A 120 7.91 9.99 23.76
CA LEU A 120 6.85 8.98 23.76
C LEU A 120 6.47 8.65 22.30
N ASP A 121 5.99 7.43 22.05
CA ASP A 121 5.42 7.05 20.76
C ASP A 121 3.99 6.53 20.94
N VAL A 122 3.03 7.11 20.23
CA VAL A 122 1.61 6.74 20.32
C VAL A 122 1.27 5.77 19.19
N TRP A 123 0.63 4.64 19.51
CA TRP A 123 0.10 3.76 18.47
C TRP A 123 -1.18 4.36 17.87
N VAL A 124 -1.18 4.64 16.57
CA VAL A 124 -2.28 5.33 15.87
C VAL A 124 -3.01 4.47 14.84
N GLY A 125 -2.94 3.14 14.97
CA GLY A 125 -3.72 2.21 14.16
C GLY A 125 -2.87 1.35 13.21
N SER A 126 -3.53 0.74 12.24
CA SER A 126 -2.92 -0.20 11.29
C SER A 126 -3.15 0.21 9.83
N GLY A 127 -2.31 -0.34 8.94
CA GLY A 127 -2.45 -0.16 7.51
C GLY A 127 -2.32 1.29 7.04
N GLU A 128 -2.99 1.61 5.93
CA GLU A 128 -2.93 2.94 5.30
C GLU A 128 -3.57 4.02 6.17
N GLU A 129 -4.63 3.70 6.91
CA GLU A 129 -5.27 4.65 7.84
C GLU A 129 -4.37 4.97 9.04
N GLY A 130 -3.69 3.95 9.59
CA GLY A 130 -2.66 4.14 10.62
C GLY A 130 -1.49 4.97 10.12
N LEU A 131 -1.00 4.71 8.91
CA LEU A 131 0.05 5.51 8.26
C LEU A 131 -0.39 6.97 8.05
N ALA A 132 -1.60 7.20 7.53
CA ALA A 132 -2.13 8.53 7.32
C ALA A 132 -2.27 9.31 8.64
N ARG A 133 -2.72 8.65 9.73
CA ARG A 133 -2.72 9.23 11.08
C ARG A 133 -1.30 9.53 11.58
N ALA A 134 -0.33 8.64 11.41
CA ALA A 134 1.05 8.86 11.87
C ALA A 134 1.70 10.07 11.18
N LEU A 135 1.56 10.16 9.86
CA LEU A 135 2.02 11.32 9.07
C LEU A 135 1.28 12.61 9.45
N ALA A 136 0.00 12.53 9.80
CA ALA A 136 -0.81 13.66 10.27
C ALA A 136 -0.48 14.11 11.69
N PHE A 137 -0.06 13.19 12.56
CA PHE A 137 0.28 13.44 13.95
C PHE A 137 1.58 14.24 14.07
N GLY A 138 2.60 13.91 13.28
CA GLY A 138 3.88 14.62 13.24
C GLY A 138 4.65 14.54 14.57
N VAL A 139 5.43 15.58 14.89
CA VAL A 139 6.07 15.74 16.20
C VAL A 139 5.27 16.73 17.02
N GLN A 140 4.87 16.34 18.24
CA GLN A 140 4.13 17.19 19.17
C GLN A 140 4.95 17.42 20.44
N HIS A 141 5.03 18.67 20.89
CA HIS A 141 5.58 19.03 22.20
C HIS A 141 4.42 19.27 23.16
N ILE A 142 4.38 18.53 24.27
CA ILE A 142 3.25 18.59 25.19
C ILE A 142 3.68 18.30 26.63
N ARG A 143 3.05 18.98 27.57
CA ARG A 143 3.11 18.67 28.98
C ARG A 143 1.99 17.71 29.36
N GLY A 144 2.28 16.66 30.10
CA GLY A 144 1.31 15.66 30.52
C GLY A 144 1.53 15.15 31.94
N THR A 145 0.47 14.60 32.53
CA THR A 145 0.50 14.05 33.89
C THR A 145 0.81 12.55 33.85
N VAL A 146 1.89 12.13 34.51
CA VAL A 146 2.27 10.72 34.70
C VAL A 146 1.59 10.19 35.96
N TYR A 147 1.05 8.97 35.89
CA TYR A 147 0.48 8.22 37.00
C TYR A 147 1.28 6.94 37.23
N PRO A 148 2.28 6.94 38.13
CA PRO A 148 3.11 5.77 38.41
C PRO A 148 2.30 4.57 38.91
N LEU A 149 2.89 3.37 38.81
CA LEU A 149 2.36 2.20 39.51
C LEU A 149 2.26 2.46 41.01
N GLY A 150 1.17 2.02 41.64
CA GLY A 150 0.82 2.33 43.03
C GLY A 150 0.01 3.61 43.22
N SER A 151 -0.02 4.51 42.23
CA SER A 151 -0.92 5.67 42.23
C SER A 151 -2.37 5.27 41.87
N ARG A 152 -3.35 6.11 42.21
CA ARG A 152 -4.71 6.00 41.68
C ARG A 152 -4.72 6.47 40.22
N GLN A 153 -4.61 5.53 39.29
CA GLN A 153 -4.54 5.85 37.86
C GLN A 153 -5.94 6.13 37.25
N PRO A 154 -6.09 7.13 36.37
CA PRO A 154 -7.32 7.36 35.61
C PRO A 154 -7.51 6.27 34.55
N GLU A 155 -8.73 6.00 34.08
CA GLU A 155 -8.94 5.01 33.00
C GLU A 155 -8.36 5.43 31.65
N ASN A 156 -8.06 4.44 30.81
CA ASN A 156 -7.72 4.65 29.39
C ASN A 156 -8.88 5.39 28.71
N ASP A 157 -8.56 6.51 28.05
CA ASP A 157 -9.50 7.36 27.32
C ASP A 157 -8.77 7.84 26.08
N PHE A 158 -8.66 6.96 25.10
CA PHE A 158 -8.08 7.26 23.80
C PHE A 158 -8.91 6.60 22.71
N ASP A 159 -9.14 7.32 21.61
CA ASP A 159 -9.98 6.88 20.51
C ASP A 159 -9.38 7.36 19.19
N LEU A 160 -9.11 6.41 18.29
CA LEU A 160 -8.55 6.66 16.97
C LEU A 160 -9.46 7.51 16.08
N ALA A 161 -10.78 7.52 16.32
CA ALA A 161 -11.72 8.35 15.57
C ALA A 161 -11.51 9.86 15.83
N ARG A 162 -10.83 10.23 16.93
CA ARG A 162 -10.42 11.62 17.22
C ARG A 162 -9.23 12.07 16.37
N LEU A 163 -8.48 11.14 15.78
CA LEU A 163 -7.30 11.41 14.94
C LEU A 163 -7.66 11.38 13.45
N ARG A 164 -7.38 12.49 12.76
CA ARG A 164 -7.58 12.62 11.31
C ARG A 164 -6.63 11.69 10.55
N ALA A 165 -7.16 11.01 9.54
CA ALA A 165 -6.43 10.12 8.63
C ALA A 165 -6.49 10.67 7.17
N PRO A 166 -5.76 11.75 6.84
CA PRO A 166 -5.76 12.38 5.51
C PRO A 166 -5.06 11.48 4.47
N MET A 167 -5.86 10.74 3.70
CA MET A 167 -5.39 9.76 2.70
C MET A 167 -4.56 10.40 1.59
N GLU A 168 -4.82 11.67 1.26
CA GLU A 168 -4.08 12.45 0.28
C GLU A 168 -2.58 12.56 0.61
N ARG A 169 -2.21 12.46 1.90
CA ARG A 169 -0.81 12.46 2.36
C ARG A 169 -0.06 11.16 2.08
N LEU A 170 -0.76 10.10 1.64
CA LEU A 170 -0.15 8.83 1.27
C LEU A 170 0.41 8.82 -0.16
N SER A 171 -0.01 9.76 -1.02
CA SER A 171 0.35 9.80 -2.44
C SER A 171 1.88 9.70 -2.71
N PRO A 172 2.76 10.44 -2.00
CA PRO A 172 4.22 10.35 -2.20
C PRO A 172 4.84 9.03 -1.72
N PHE A 173 4.08 8.19 -1.00
CA PHE A 173 4.52 6.90 -0.48
C PHE A 173 4.04 5.72 -1.32
N GLY A 174 3.34 5.99 -2.42
CA GLY A 174 2.81 4.98 -3.34
C GLY A 174 3.92 4.18 -4.01
N VAL A 175 3.96 2.87 -3.74
CA VAL A 175 4.89 1.92 -4.39
C VAL A 175 4.17 0.82 -5.17
N GLN A 176 2.85 0.71 -5.02
CA GLN A 176 1.97 -0.21 -5.76
C GLN A 176 0.76 0.50 -6.41
N THR A 177 0.72 1.83 -6.41
CA THR A 177 -0.42 2.63 -6.91
C THR A 177 -0.74 2.42 -8.40
N GLU A 178 0.26 2.10 -9.23
CA GLU A 178 0.08 1.72 -10.63
C GLU A 178 -0.31 0.23 -10.84
N ASN A 179 -0.12 -0.63 -9.84
CA ASN A 179 -0.39 -2.07 -9.92
C ASN A 179 -1.61 -2.46 -9.06
N LEU A 180 -2.80 -2.33 -9.66
CA LEU A 180 -4.07 -2.70 -9.03
C LEU A 180 -4.10 -4.16 -8.51
N LEU A 181 -3.31 -5.07 -9.10
CA LEU A 181 -3.25 -6.49 -8.70
C LEU A 181 -2.42 -6.71 -7.42
N ALA A 182 -1.60 -5.74 -7.00
CA ALA A 182 -0.85 -5.78 -5.75
C ALA A 182 -1.60 -5.16 -4.55
N LEU A 183 -2.82 -4.65 -4.78
CA LEU A 183 -3.67 -4.05 -3.76
C LEU A 183 -4.73 -5.05 -3.29
N SER A 184 -5.04 -5.06 -1.99
CA SER A 184 -6.05 -5.96 -1.40
C SER A 184 -7.17 -5.26 -0.58
N PRO A 185 -7.81 -4.19 -1.08
CA PRO A 185 -8.91 -3.52 -0.37
C PRO A 185 -10.14 -4.44 -0.24
N LYS A 186 -10.83 -4.33 0.90
CA LYS A 186 -12.02 -5.14 1.25
C LYS A 186 -13.11 -4.33 1.93
N LEU A 187 -14.33 -4.88 1.97
CA LEU A 187 -15.51 -4.29 2.59
C LEU A 187 -15.21 -3.83 4.03
N GLY A 188 -15.52 -2.57 4.31
CA GLY A 188 -15.26 -1.90 5.60
C GLY A 188 -13.96 -1.09 5.64
N ASP A 189 -13.02 -1.31 4.71
CA ASP A 189 -11.77 -0.55 4.66
C ASP A 189 -11.99 0.96 4.44
N ARG A 190 -11.14 1.77 5.08
CA ARG A 190 -11.00 3.22 4.84
C ARG A 190 -9.55 3.53 4.48
N ASN A 191 -9.21 3.43 3.19
CA ASN A 191 -7.83 3.49 2.71
C ASN A 191 -7.72 4.02 1.26
N LEU A 192 -6.51 4.42 0.85
CA LEU A 192 -6.23 4.91 -0.50
C LEU A 192 -6.35 3.79 -1.53
N SER A 193 -6.01 2.55 -1.19
CA SER A 193 -6.29 1.37 -2.03
C SER A 193 -7.76 1.24 -2.43
N SER A 194 -8.70 1.53 -1.53
CA SER A 194 -10.15 1.54 -1.83
C SER A 194 -10.56 2.72 -2.71
N ALA A 195 -9.88 3.88 -2.59
CA ALA A 195 -10.12 5.01 -3.49
C ALA A 195 -9.62 4.70 -4.91
N ILE A 196 -8.44 4.06 -5.03
CA ILE A 196 -7.89 3.59 -6.31
C ILE A 196 -8.84 2.57 -6.97
N LEU A 197 -9.41 1.65 -6.18
CA LEU A 197 -10.45 0.72 -6.64
C LEU A 197 -11.69 1.47 -7.17
N GLN A 198 -12.20 2.45 -6.40
CA GLN A 198 -13.35 3.28 -6.79
C GLN A 198 -13.08 4.09 -8.06
N ASP A 199 -11.87 4.63 -8.23
CA ASP A 199 -11.46 5.33 -9.45
C ASP A 199 -11.47 4.41 -10.66
N HIS A 200 -10.94 3.18 -10.53
CA HIS A 200 -10.96 2.19 -11.62
C HIS A 200 -12.38 1.72 -11.96
N LEU A 201 -13.23 1.49 -10.95
CA LEU A 201 -14.66 1.19 -11.15
C LEU A 201 -15.40 2.36 -11.83
N ARG A 202 -15.08 3.61 -11.48
CA ARG A 202 -15.65 4.80 -12.12
C ARG A 202 -15.22 4.92 -13.58
N SER A 203 -13.93 4.78 -13.87
CA SER A 203 -13.43 4.73 -15.25
C SER A 203 -14.08 3.59 -16.05
N ALA A 204 -14.27 2.41 -15.45
CA ALA A 204 -14.95 1.29 -16.09
C ALA A 204 -16.49 1.47 -16.22
N GLY A 205 -17.08 2.53 -15.66
CA GLY A 205 -18.51 2.84 -15.76
C GLY A 205 -19.41 2.21 -14.68
N TYR A 206 -18.82 1.61 -13.64
CA TYR A 206 -19.54 0.86 -12.59
C TYR A 206 -19.80 1.63 -11.30
N PHE A 207 -19.11 2.77 -11.10
CA PHE A 207 -19.21 3.62 -9.91
C PHE A 207 -19.39 5.08 -10.34
N ASP A 208 -20.37 5.78 -9.78
CA ASP A 208 -20.82 7.12 -10.20
C ASP A 208 -20.56 8.21 -9.15
N HIS A 209 -19.89 7.86 -8.04
CA HIS A 209 -19.56 8.77 -6.95
C HIS A 209 -18.08 9.20 -6.98
N VAL A 210 -17.78 10.27 -6.23
CA VAL A 210 -16.41 10.64 -5.89
C VAL A 210 -15.81 9.55 -5.01
N SER A 211 -14.57 9.15 -5.29
CA SER A 211 -13.87 8.13 -4.51
C SER A 211 -13.64 8.63 -3.08
N SER A 212 -14.29 7.97 -2.13
CA SER A 212 -14.27 8.32 -0.71
C SER A 212 -13.16 7.59 0.06
N GLY A 213 -12.53 6.58 -0.56
CA GLY A 213 -11.62 5.66 0.11
C GLY A 213 -12.32 4.70 1.07
N TYR A 214 -13.65 4.73 1.17
CA TYR A 214 -14.43 3.78 1.98
C TYR A 214 -15.04 2.69 1.11
N PHE A 215 -14.61 1.45 1.27
CA PHE A 215 -15.24 0.29 0.64
C PHE A 215 -16.55 -0.03 1.38
N GLY A 216 -17.61 0.73 1.05
CA GLY A 216 -18.97 0.53 1.55
C GLY A 216 -19.85 -0.32 0.62
N PRO A 217 -21.15 -0.47 0.97
CA PRO A 217 -22.14 -1.18 0.15
C PRO A 217 -22.22 -0.70 -1.31
N GLU A 218 -22.00 0.59 -1.55
CA GLU A 218 -21.99 1.21 -2.88
C GLU A 218 -20.83 0.69 -3.74
N THR A 219 -19.67 0.47 -3.12
CA THR A 219 -18.48 -0.12 -3.78
C THR A 219 -18.69 -1.61 -4.01
N GLN A 220 -19.30 -2.31 -3.06
CA GLN A 220 -19.64 -3.73 -3.20
C GLN A 220 -20.66 -3.99 -4.33
N GLU A 221 -21.68 -3.15 -4.47
CA GLU A 221 -22.66 -3.29 -5.56
C GLU A 221 -22.05 -2.90 -6.92
N ALA A 222 -21.16 -1.89 -6.97
CA ALA A 222 -20.38 -1.60 -8.16
C ALA A 222 -19.49 -2.77 -8.59
N MET A 223 -18.76 -3.39 -7.64
CA MET A 223 -18.00 -4.63 -7.87
C MET A 223 -18.90 -5.76 -8.37
N LYS A 224 -20.04 -6.00 -7.73
CA LYS A 224 -20.97 -7.07 -8.12
C LYS A 224 -21.51 -6.89 -9.55
N ARG A 225 -21.88 -5.67 -9.96
CA ARG A 225 -22.27 -5.36 -11.35
C ARG A 225 -21.12 -5.65 -12.32
N PHE A 226 -19.92 -5.20 -11.99
CA PHE A 226 -18.71 -5.45 -12.78
C PHE A 226 -18.43 -6.96 -12.96
N LEU A 227 -18.45 -7.72 -11.87
CA LEU A 227 -18.20 -9.17 -11.90
C LEU A 227 -19.26 -9.92 -12.73
N ASN A 228 -20.54 -9.52 -12.63
CA ASN A 228 -21.62 -10.10 -13.43
C ASN A 228 -21.45 -9.83 -14.94
N ASP A 229 -21.15 -8.59 -15.34
CA ASP A 229 -21.01 -8.23 -16.75
C ASP A 229 -19.84 -8.95 -17.43
N PHE A 230 -18.75 -9.20 -16.69
CA PHE A 230 -17.59 -9.96 -17.16
C PHE A 230 -17.64 -11.47 -16.87
N GLU A 231 -18.76 -11.98 -16.32
CA GLU A 231 -18.98 -13.40 -16.00
C GLU A 231 -17.86 -14.00 -15.10
N LEU A 232 -17.54 -13.27 -14.02
CA LEU A 232 -16.49 -13.61 -13.06
C LEU A 232 -17.08 -14.18 -11.76
N GLU A 233 -16.76 -15.44 -11.48
CA GLU A 233 -17.07 -16.12 -10.20
C GLU A 233 -16.10 -15.69 -9.08
N GLU A 234 -16.10 -14.41 -8.74
CA GLU A 234 -15.24 -13.81 -7.72
C GLU A 234 -16.10 -13.17 -6.59
N PRO A 235 -15.55 -13.01 -5.37
CA PRO A 235 -16.25 -12.31 -4.30
C PRO A 235 -16.33 -10.79 -4.56
N SER A 236 -17.49 -10.17 -4.32
CA SER A 236 -17.66 -8.71 -4.44
C SER A 236 -17.29 -7.91 -3.18
N ASP A 237 -17.00 -8.59 -2.06
CA ASP A 237 -16.63 -7.97 -0.78
C ASP A 237 -15.13 -7.62 -0.67
N ARG A 238 -14.34 -7.87 -1.71
CA ARG A 238 -12.90 -7.61 -1.77
C ARG A 238 -12.42 -7.51 -3.21
N LEU A 239 -11.27 -6.86 -3.41
CA LEU A 239 -10.53 -6.97 -4.66
C LEU A 239 -9.66 -8.24 -4.62
N THR A 240 -9.71 -9.02 -5.70
CA THR A 240 -8.85 -10.20 -5.94
C THR A 240 -7.95 -9.94 -7.13
N GLU A 241 -6.83 -10.67 -7.26
CA GLU A 241 -5.91 -10.50 -8.40
C GLU A 241 -6.62 -10.67 -9.77
N ARG A 242 -7.59 -11.60 -9.86
CA ARG A 242 -8.37 -11.84 -11.08
C ARG A 242 -9.36 -10.71 -11.36
N SER A 243 -10.12 -10.26 -10.35
CA SER A 243 -11.04 -9.13 -10.53
C SER A 243 -10.27 -7.82 -10.82
N ALA A 244 -9.12 -7.61 -10.18
CA ALA A 244 -8.19 -6.52 -10.48
C ALA A 244 -7.65 -6.57 -11.92
N SER A 245 -7.27 -7.74 -12.44
CA SER A 245 -6.74 -7.85 -13.80
C SER A 245 -7.78 -7.52 -14.87
N PHE A 246 -9.03 -7.95 -14.67
CA PHE A 246 -10.17 -7.55 -15.51
C PHE A 246 -10.49 -6.07 -15.34
N LEU A 247 -10.51 -5.54 -14.11
CA LEU A 247 -10.88 -4.15 -13.86
C LEU A 247 -9.86 -3.16 -14.42
N LEU A 248 -8.56 -3.47 -14.31
CA LEU A 248 -7.48 -2.72 -14.95
C LEU A 248 -7.56 -2.78 -16.49
N ALA A 249 -8.02 -3.90 -17.05
CA ALA A 249 -8.24 -4.04 -18.48
C ALA A 249 -9.50 -3.31 -18.99
N ALA A 250 -10.54 -3.18 -18.16
CA ALA A 250 -11.77 -2.47 -18.48
C ALA A 250 -11.62 -0.95 -18.30
N SER A 251 -11.04 -0.48 -17.19
CA SER A 251 -10.84 0.95 -16.92
C SER A 251 -10.00 1.64 -17.99
N ARG A 252 -8.94 0.97 -18.47
CA ARG A 252 -8.09 1.42 -19.59
C ARG A 252 -8.77 1.34 -20.97
N ARG A 253 -10.09 1.12 -21.02
CA ARG A 253 -10.94 1.11 -22.23
C ARG A 253 -12.12 2.07 -22.15
N SER A 254 -12.24 2.90 -21.11
CA SER A 254 -13.38 3.81 -20.89
C SER A 254 -13.75 4.70 -22.09
N GLU A 255 -12.77 5.01 -22.94
CA GLU A 255 -12.89 5.88 -24.12
C GLU A 255 -12.68 5.14 -25.45
N ALA A 256 -12.69 3.80 -25.46
CA ALA A 256 -12.47 3.03 -26.68
C ALA A 256 -13.66 3.14 -27.65
N GLU A 257 -13.41 3.61 -28.86
CA GLU A 257 -14.44 3.72 -29.90
C GLU A 257 -15.17 2.39 -30.17
N LEU A 258 -16.48 2.49 -30.41
CA LEU A 258 -17.31 1.34 -30.76
C LEU A 258 -16.93 0.83 -32.16
N PRO A 259 -16.74 -0.49 -32.35
CA PRO A 259 -16.08 -1.00 -33.53
C PRO A 259 -17.02 -1.19 -34.74
N ILE A 260 -18.32 -0.93 -34.62
CA ILE A 260 -19.30 -0.97 -35.73
C ILE A 260 -20.08 0.36 -35.79
N HIS A 261 -19.79 1.17 -36.82
CA HIS A 261 -20.55 2.38 -37.11
C HIS A 261 -21.56 2.12 -38.23
N GLY A 262 -22.76 1.65 -37.87
CA GLY A 262 -23.88 1.52 -38.82
C GLY A 262 -24.66 0.21 -38.71
N ILE A 263 -25.62 0.04 -39.63
CA ILE A 263 -26.36 -1.21 -39.80
C ILE A 263 -25.56 -2.10 -40.76
N VAL A 264 -25.44 -3.39 -40.46
CA VAL A 264 -24.76 -4.37 -41.34
C VAL A 264 -25.81 -5.22 -42.02
N GLU A 265 -26.09 -4.91 -43.28
CA GLU A 265 -27.04 -5.60 -44.14
C GLU A 265 -26.56 -5.66 -45.60
N LYS A 266 -27.25 -6.44 -46.43
CA LYS A 266 -26.90 -6.61 -47.85
C LYS A 266 -27.01 -5.28 -48.59
N GLY A 267 -25.92 -4.84 -49.21
CA GLY A 267 -25.83 -3.54 -49.88
C GLY A 267 -25.51 -2.35 -48.95
N GLY A 268 -25.19 -2.61 -47.67
CA GLY A 268 -24.66 -1.61 -46.75
C GLY A 268 -23.19 -1.24 -47.04
N SER A 269 -22.63 -0.35 -46.22
CA SER A 269 -21.24 0.12 -46.34
C SER A 269 -20.23 -1.02 -46.19
N GLU A 270 -19.30 -1.12 -47.14
CA GLU A 270 -18.20 -2.10 -47.15
C GLU A 270 -17.33 -1.97 -45.89
N ASP A 271 -17.07 -0.76 -45.40
CA ASP A 271 -16.30 -0.53 -44.17
C ASP A 271 -17.02 -1.04 -42.92
N THR A 272 -18.33 -0.78 -42.80
CA THR A 272 -19.15 -1.26 -41.68
C THR A 272 -19.30 -2.80 -41.73
N ILE A 273 -19.36 -3.38 -42.92
CA ILE A 273 -19.32 -4.84 -43.11
C ILE A 273 -17.94 -5.40 -42.73
N ALA A 274 -16.84 -4.77 -43.15
CA ALA A 274 -15.48 -5.19 -42.82
C ALA A 274 -15.20 -5.09 -41.31
N GLN A 275 -15.73 -4.06 -40.63
CA GLN A 275 -15.77 -3.93 -39.18
C GLN A 275 -16.45 -5.14 -38.53
N ALA A 276 -17.68 -5.47 -38.93
CA ALA A 276 -18.41 -6.64 -38.42
C ALA A 276 -17.68 -7.97 -38.67
N GLN A 277 -17.12 -8.17 -39.87
CA GLN A 277 -16.30 -9.34 -40.21
C GLN A 277 -15.10 -9.49 -39.26
N ARG A 278 -14.41 -8.40 -38.89
CA ARG A 278 -13.27 -8.43 -37.94
C ARG A 278 -13.71 -8.85 -36.54
N ILE A 279 -14.82 -8.29 -36.04
CA ILE A 279 -15.35 -8.58 -34.70
C ILE A 279 -15.87 -10.02 -34.61
N LEU A 280 -16.71 -10.42 -35.56
CA LEU A 280 -17.24 -11.78 -35.62
C LEU A 280 -16.11 -12.82 -35.76
N ARG A 281 -15.02 -12.52 -36.48
CA ARG A 281 -13.83 -13.39 -36.49
C ARG A 281 -13.14 -13.44 -35.13
N PHE A 282 -12.89 -12.30 -34.51
CA PHE A 282 -12.29 -12.24 -33.17
C PHE A 282 -13.11 -13.00 -32.12
N LEU A 283 -14.45 -12.97 -32.26
CA LEU A 283 -15.38 -13.71 -31.42
C LEU A 283 -15.55 -15.20 -31.80
N GLY A 284 -15.04 -15.67 -32.95
CA GLY A 284 -15.16 -17.06 -33.40
C GLY A 284 -16.46 -17.40 -34.17
N TYR A 285 -17.22 -16.38 -34.60
CA TYR A 285 -18.42 -16.54 -35.42
C TYR A 285 -18.14 -16.61 -36.93
N TYR A 286 -17.03 -16.03 -37.40
CA TYR A 286 -16.78 -15.83 -38.84
C TYR A 286 -15.34 -16.13 -39.28
N ASP A 287 -15.16 -17.18 -40.09
CA ASP A 287 -13.85 -17.63 -40.58
C ASP A 287 -13.50 -17.17 -42.01
N GLY A 288 -14.40 -16.41 -42.66
CA GLY A 288 -14.19 -15.88 -44.01
C GLY A 288 -13.18 -14.73 -44.07
N ARG A 289 -12.96 -14.15 -45.26
CA ARG A 289 -12.07 -12.98 -45.46
C ARG A 289 -12.69 -11.70 -44.88
N THR A 290 -11.85 -10.73 -44.49
CA THR A 290 -12.32 -9.35 -44.27
C THR A 290 -12.15 -8.59 -45.57
N ASP A 291 -13.24 -8.50 -46.33
CA ASP A 291 -13.29 -7.94 -47.69
C ASP A 291 -14.42 -6.92 -47.85
N GLY A 292 -15.21 -6.65 -46.81
CA GLY A 292 -16.36 -5.73 -46.87
C GLY A 292 -17.59 -6.31 -47.61
N ALA A 293 -17.53 -7.55 -48.10
CA ALA A 293 -18.63 -8.17 -48.83
C ALA A 293 -19.65 -8.85 -47.89
N TYR A 294 -20.93 -8.52 -48.08
CA TYR A 294 -22.03 -9.20 -47.38
C TYR A 294 -22.28 -10.60 -47.98
N SER A 295 -21.47 -11.57 -47.56
CA SER A 295 -21.50 -12.96 -48.03
C SER A 295 -22.49 -13.84 -47.25
N LEU A 296 -22.86 -14.99 -47.80
CA LEU A 296 -23.67 -16.00 -47.09
C LEU A 296 -22.98 -16.47 -45.80
N ALA A 297 -21.64 -16.56 -45.79
CA ALA A 297 -20.88 -16.89 -44.60
C ALA A 297 -21.01 -15.82 -43.50
N LEU A 298 -21.03 -14.54 -43.87
CA LEU A 298 -21.25 -13.45 -42.91
C LEU A 298 -22.69 -13.46 -42.38
N HIS A 299 -23.69 -13.64 -43.24
CA HIS A 299 -25.09 -13.78 -42.84
C HIS A 299 -25.27 -14.90 -41.80
N SER A 300 -24.72 -16.09 -42.08
CA SER A 300 -24.77 -17.24 -41.16
C SER A 300 -24.01 -17.00 -39.86
N ALA A 301 -22.90 -16.24 -39.89
CA ALA A 301 -22.18 -15.83 -38.68
C ALA A 301 -23.01 -14.89 -37.80
N ILE A 302 -23.67 -13.89 -38.39
CA ILE A 302 -24.55 -12.96 -37.67
C ILE A 302 -25.76 -13.71 -37.11
N LEU A 303 -26.40 -14.57 -37.90
CA LEU A 303 -27.53 -15.39 -37.46
C LEU A 303 -27.16 -16.30 -36.28
N ARG A 304 -26.02 -17.01 -36.37
CA ARG A 304 -25.52 -17.86 -35.27
C ARG A 304 -25.32 -17.07 -33.98
N PHE A 305 -24.68 -15.90 -34.06
CA PHE A 305 -24.52 -15.00 -32.91
C PHE A 305 -25.87 -14.55 -32.34
N GLN A 306 -26.82 -14.14 -33.20
CA GLN A 306 -28.14 -13.70 -32.77
C GLN A 306 -28.94 -14.81 -32.09
N GLN A 307 -28.87 -16.05 -32.59
CA GLN A 307 -29.53 -17.21 -32.00
C GLN A 307 -28.91 -17.57 -30.64
N GLU A 308 -27.58 -17.58 -30.52
CA GLU A 308 -26.89 -17.85 -29.26
C GLU A 308 -27.19 -16.80 -28.18
N LYS A 309 -27.32 -15.52 -28.57
CA LYS A 309 -27.73 -14.43 -27.67
C LYS A 309 -29.25 -14.27 -27.53
N GLY A 310 -30.06 -15.20 -28.06
CA GLY A 310 -31.52 -15.20 -27.95
C GLY A 310 -32.23 -14.01 -28.60
N LEU A 311 -31.58 -13.32 -29.55
CA LEU A 311 -32.10 -12.14 -30.26
C LEU A 311 -33.07 -12.50 -31.39
N VAL A 312 -32.90 -13.69 -31.98
CA VAL A 312 -33.80 -14.30 -32.98
C VAL A 312 -33.85 -15.81 -32.73
N GLY A 313 -34.96 -16.45 -33.05
CA GLY A 313 -35.09 -17.91 -33.06
C GLY A 313 -34.74 -18.53 -34.41
N THR A 314 -35.20 -17.92 -35.51
CA THR A 314 -35.11 -18.51 -36.86
C THR A 314 -34.50 -17.57 -37.90
N ALA A 315 -34.13 -18.13 -39.06
CA ALA A 315 -33.60 -17.38 -40.20
C ALA A 315 -34.63 -16.47 -40.92
N ILE A 316 -35.92 -16.60 -40.61
CA ILE A 316 -37.00 -15.77 -41.19
C ILE A 316 -37.48 -14.67 -40.22
N ASP A 317 -36.95 -14.63 -39.00
CA ASP A 317 -37.34 -13.65 -37.99
C ASP A 317 -36.92 -12.22 -38.41
N PRO A 318 -37.68 -11.17 -38.05
CA PRO A 318 -37.34 -9.80 -38.41
C PRO A 318 -35.94 -9.38 -37.93
N GLY A 319 -35.01 -9.18 -38.87
CA GLY A 319 -33.63 -8.80 -38.58
C GLY A 319 -32.65 -9.98 -38.43
N ALA A 320 -33.08 -11.21 -38.65
CA ALA A 320 -32.20 -12.37 -38.80
C ALA A 320 -31.08 -12.09 -39.82
N GLY A 321 -29.84 -12.41 -39.45
CA GLY A 321 -28.65 -12.14 -40.26
C GLY A 321 -28.20 -10.68 -40.32
N ARG A 322 -28.95 -9.71 -39.78
CA ARG A 322 -28.63 -8.27 -39.83
C ARG A 322 -28.14 -7.73 -38.49
N ILE A 323 -27.05 -6.97 -38.47
CA ILE A 323 -26.63 -6.23 -37.27
C ILE A 323 -27.39 -4.90 -37.18
N GLY A 324 -28.58 -4.95 -36.56
CA GLY A 324 -29.32 -3.78 -36.09
C GLY A 324 -28.90 -3.34 -34.67
N PRO A 325 -29.56 -2.33 -34.06
CA PRO A 325 -29.15 -1.77 -32.76
C PRO A 325 -29.03 -2.78 -31.61
N LEU A 326 -29.97 -3.73 -31.50
CA LEU A 326 -29.95 -4.77 -30.47
C LEU A 326 -28.76 -5.74 -30.66
N THR A 327 -28.58 -6.26 -31.88
CA THR A 327 -27.45 -7.13 -32.23
C THR A 327 -26.12 -6.41 -32.08
N ARG A 328 -26.06 -5.10 -32.39
CA ARG A 328 -24.83 -4.32 -32.21
C ARG A 328 -24.46 -4.20 -30.74
N ARG A 329 -25.40 -3.80 -29.86
CA ARG A 329 -25.15 -3.72 -28.41
C ARG A 329 -24.69 -5.07 -27.84
N ALA A 330 -25.31 -6.16 -28.27
CA ALA A 330 -24.89 -7.51 -27.84
C ALA A 330 -23.48 -7.87 -28.34
N LEU A 331 -23.13 -7.55 -29.60
CA LEU A 331 -21.79 -7.75 -30.15
C LEU A 331 -20.75 -6.89 -29.45
N GLU A 332 -21.07 -5.64 -29.13
CA GLU A 332 -20.20 -4.71 -28.40
C GLU A 332 -19.91 -5.20 -26.98
N ALA A 333 -20.93 -5.70 -26.27
CA ALA A 333 -20.77 -6.30 -24.94
C ALA A 333 -19.86 -7.54 -24.98
N GLU A 334 -20.14 -8.50 -25.88
CA GLU A 334 -19.34 -9.73 -26.02
C GLU A 334 -17.91 -9.45 -26.49
N TRP A 335 -17.73 -8.51 -27.43
CA TRP A 335 -16.42 -8.06 -27.88
C TRP A 335 -15.61 -7.41 -26.76
N ASN A 336 -16.24 -6.54 -25.98
CA ASN A 336 -15.61 -5.91 -24.82
C ASN A 336 -15.22 -6.95 -23.77
N ARG A 337 -16.12 -7.88 -23.43
CA ARG A 337 -15.85 -8.98 -22.49
C ARG A 337 -14.64 -9.80 -22.91
N ARG A 338 -14.62 -10.32 -24.15
CA ARG A 338 -13.50 -11.13 -24.66
C ARG A 338 -12.20 -10.35 -24.78
N LEU A 339 -12.25 -9.07 -25.19
CA LEU A 339 -11.05 -8.24 -25.31
C LEU A 339 -10.48 -7.82 -23.94
N VAL A 340 -11.35 -7.57 -22.95
CA VAL A 340 -10.94 -7.37 -21.55
C VAL A 340 -10.31 -8.64 -21.00
N ALA A 341 -10.91 -9.82 -21.20
CA ALA A 341 -10.32 -11.10 -20.76
C ALA A 341 -8.92 -11.35 -21.33
N VAL A 342 -8.70 -11.12 -22.64
CA VAL A 342 -7.36 -11.24 -23.28
C VAL A 342 -6.35 -10.25 -22.69
N ARG A 343 -6.79 -9.06 -22.26
CA ARG A 343 -5.92 -8.06 -21.63
C ARG A 343 -5.68 -8.34 -20.15
N ALA A 344 -6.67 -8.91 -19.46
CA ALA A 344 -6.57 -9.36 -18.09
C ALA A 344 -5.53 -10.46 -17.94
N ASP A 345 -5.54 -11.46 -18.84
CA ASP A 345 -4.51 -12.52 -18.92
C ASP A 345 -3.08 -11.95 -19.05
N LYS A 346 -2.91 -10.92 -19.90
CA LYS A 346 -1.64 -10.17 -19.99
C LYS A 346 -1.26 -9.50 -18.66
N TYR A 347 -2.20 -8.87 -17.94
CA TYR A 347 -1.89 -8.23 -16.66
C TYR A 347 -1.59 -9.26 -15.56
N SER A 348 -2.33 -10.36 -15.49
CA SER A 348 -2.03 -11.49 -14.60
C SER A 348 -0.65 -12.10 -14.89
N THR A 349 -0.27 -12.25 -16.17
CA THR A 349 1.09 -12.64 -16.56
C THR A 349 2.14 -11.65 -16.06
N ILE A 350 1.92 -10.35 -16.23
CA ILE A 350 2.85 -9.30 -15.77
C ILE A 350 3.01 -9.28 -14.24
N HIS A 351 1.91 -9.50 -13.50
CA HIS A 351 1.94 -9.59 -12.04
C HIS A 351 2.64 -10.85 -11.54
N ALA A 352 2.38 -12.01 -12.15
CA ALA A 352 3.10 -13.25 -11.82
C ALA A 352 4.61 -13.16 -12.11
N VAL A 353 5.01 -12.45 -13.19
CA VAL A 353 6.42 -12.09 -13.42
C VAL A 353 6.97 -11.22 -12.28
N GLU A 354 6.23 -10.23 -11.81
CA GLU A 354 6.65 -9.36 -10.71
C GLU A 354 6.79 -10.13 -9.39
N GLN A 355 5.85 -11.03 -9.06
CA GLN A 355 5.97 -11.90 -7.87
C GLN A 355 7.23 -12.79 -7.96
N GLN A 356 7.51 -13.42 -9.10
CA GLN A 356 8.72 -14.23 -9.26
C GLN A 356 10.02 -13.41 -9.13
N LEU A 357 10.03 -12.13 -9.54
CA LEU A 357 11.16 -11.23 -9.29
C LEU A 357 11.29 -10.84 -7.81
N ILE A 358 10.18 -10.65 -7.10
CA ILE A 358 10.15 -10.33 -5.66
C ILE A 358 10.65 -11.54 -4.85
N ASP A 359 10.08 -12.72 -5.09
CA ASP A 359 10.45 -13.99 -4.43
C ASP A 359 11.91 -14.37 -4.70
N GLY A 360 12.38 -14.13 -5.93
CA GLY A 360 13.79 -14.31 -6.31
C GLY A 360 14.73 -13.24 -5.76
N GLY A 361 14.23 -12.23 -5.02
CA GLY A 361 15.01 -11.13 -4.47
C GLY A 361 15.65 -10.20 -5.52
N LYS A 362 15.14 -10.22 -6.75
CA LYS A 362 15.64 -9.47 -7.93
C LYS A 362 15.12 -8.03 -8.00
N THR A 363 14.15 -7.65 -7.16
CA THR A 363 13.65 -6.27 -7.04
C THR A 363 14.11 -5.57 -5.77
N LEU A 364 14.10 -4.24 -5.77
CA LEU A 364 14.24 -3.43 -4.56
C LEU A 364 12.90 -3.29 -3.84
N ASP A 365 12.87 -3.70 -2.57
CA ASP A 365 11.71 -3.75 -1.68
C ASP A 365 11.72 -2.66 -0.59
N MET A 366 12.78 -1.85 -0.51
CA MET A 366 12.99 -0.90 0.59
C MET A 366 13.70 0.38 0.19
N PHE A 367 13.48 1.44 0.97
CA PHE A 367 14.18 2.72 0.89
C PHE A 367 15.69 2.55 1.10
N LEU A 368 16.49 3.12 0.19
CA LEU A 368 17.96 3.13 0.29
C LEU A 368 18.51 4.54 0.19
N ALA A 369 19.42 4.90 1.10
CA ALA A 369 20.10 6.19 1.09
C ALA A 369 21.56 6.03 1.55
N GLU A 370 22.29 7.14 1.50
CA GLU A 370 23.69 7.21 1.91
C GLU A 370 23.91 6.69 3.34
N GLY A 371 24.96 5.88 3.51
CA GLY A 371 25.24 5.14 4.75
C GLY A 371 24.61 3.75 4.84
N HIS A 372 23.62 3.40 4.01
CA HIS A 372 23.11 2.03 3.94
C HIS A 372 24.15 1.08 3.33
N THR A 373 24.16 -0.19 3.76
CA THR A 373 25.06 -1.23 3.25
C THR A 373 24.34 -2.58 3.09
N GLY A 374 24.93 -3.49 2.32
CA GLY A 374 24.49 -4.89 2.20
C GLY A 374 23.93 -5.27 0.82
N GLN A 375 23.21 -6.40 0.78
CA GLN A 375 22.76 -7.02 -0.48
C GLN A 375 21.80 -6.14 -1.28
N ARG A 376 20.87 -5.42 -0.64
CA ARG A 376 19.94 -4.50 -1.33
C ARG A 376 20.65 -3.32 -1.99
N VAL A 377 21.71 -2.79 -1.36
CA VAL A 377 22.56 -1.76 -1.98
C VAL A 377 23.38 -2.33 -3.13
N ARG A 378 23.88 -3.56 -3.01
CA ARG A 378 24.57 -4.24 -4.11
C ARG A 378 23.65 -4.46 -5.32
N LEU A 379 22.40 -4.88 -5.08
CA LEU A 379 21.36 -5.00 -6.10
C LEU A 379 21.09 -3.64 -6.77
N LEU A 380 20.90 -2.56 -6.00
CA LEU A 380 20.76 -1.21 -6.55
C LEU A 380 21.93 -0.83 -7.46
N GLN A 381 23.17 -1.07 -7.02
CA GLN A 381 24.38 -0.77 -7.81
C GLN A 381 24.42 -1.60 -9.12
N HIS A 382 24.04 -2.88 -9.11
CA HIS A 382 23.90 -3.67 -10.34
C HIS A 382 22.80 -3.11 -11.26
N LEU A 383 21.62 -2.79 -10.73
CA LEU A 383 20.51 -2.22 -11.52
C LEU A 383 20.89 -0.90 -12.18
N LEU A 384 21.62 -0.02 -11.47
CA LEU A 384 22.15 1.22 -12.02
C LEU A 384 23.28 0.98 -13.03
N ALA A 385 24.12 -0.05 -12.84
CA ALA A 385 25.20 -0.40 -13.76
C ALA A 385 24.70 -0.96 -15.10
N GLU A 386 23.69 -1.84 -15.08
CA GLU A 386 23.01 -2.32 -16.30
C GLU A 386 22.42 -1.17 -17.15
N ARG A 387 22.16 -0.03 -16.52
CA ARG A 387 21.60 1.18 -17.14
C ARG A 387 22.66 2.24 -17.49
N GLY A 388 23.93 2.00 -17.14
CA GLY A 388 25.05 2.93 -17.39
C GLY A 388 25.23 4.06 -16.37
N TYR A 389 24.45 4.09 -15.28
CA TYR A 389 24.58 5.12 -14.23
C TYR A 389 25.64 4.79 -13.16
N PHE A 390 26.05 3.52 -13.03
CA PHE A 390 27.03 3.10 -12.02
C PHE A 390 28.14 2.22 -12.64
N PRO A 391 29.43 2.41 -12.32
CA PRO A 391 30.50 1.58 -12.86
C PRO A 391 30.47 0.15 -12.27
N GLU A 392 30.37 -0.87 -13.12
CA GLU A 392 30.23 -2.28 -12.70
C GLU A 392 31.40 -2.76 -11.82
N GLU A 393 32.61 -2.27 -12.07
CA GLU A 393 33.81 -2.62 -11.31
C GLU A 393 33.84 -2.02 -9.89
N LYS A 394 32.91 -1.11 -9.56
CA LYS A 394 32.82 -0.43 -8.25
C LYS A 394 31.71 -0.98 -7.36
N ILE A 395 31.01 -2.03 -7.80
CA ILE A 395 29.91 -2.63 -7.07
C ILE A 395 30.44 -3.30 -5.80
N ASN A 396 30.07 -2.76 -4.65
CA ASN A 396 30.61 -3.16 -3.34
C ASN A 396 29.50 -3.48 -2.31
N GLY A 397 28.29 -2.93 -2.50
CA GLY A 397 27.19 -3.00 -1.53
C GLY A 397 27.22 -1.89 -0.47
N ASN A 398 27.95 -0.80 -0.69
CA ASN A 398 27.99 0.37 0.20
C ASN A 398 27.41 1.61 -0.49
N PHE A 399 26.42 2.25 0.13
CA PHE A 399 25.77 3.44 -0.40
C PHE A 399 26.58 4.67 0.05
N GLY A 400 27.65 4.99 -0.68
CA GLY A 400 28.40 6.24 -0.52
C GLY A 400 28.05 7.27 -1.61
N ALA A 401 28.79 8.38 -1.62
CA ALA A 401 28.61 9.49 -2.56
C ALA A 401 28.54 9.08 -4.05
N LEU A 402 29.28 8.05 -4.48
CA LEU A 402 29.18 7.55 -5.87
C LEU A 402 27.82 6.91 -6.16
N THR A 403 27.30 6.09 -5.25
CA THR A 403 25.96 5.48 -5.36
C THR A 403 24.89 6.58 -5.31
N ARG A 404 25.08 7.61 -4.47
CA ARG A 404 24.21 8.79 -4.43
C ARG A 404 24.15 9.53 -5.76
N SER A 405 25.31 9.81 -6.37
CA SER A 405 25.38 10.44 -7.69
C SER A 405 24.65 9.60 -8.73
N ALA A 406 24.96 8.30 -8.81
CA ALA A 406 24.33 7.39 -9.77
C ALA A 406 22.80 7.30 -9.61
N VAL A 407 22.28 7.35 -8.37
CA VAL A 407 20.83 7.43 -8.12
C VAL A 407 20.27 8.76 -8.60
N PHE A 408 20.94 9.89 -8.32
CA PHE A 408 20.52 11.21 -8.80
C PHE A 408 20.52 11.29 -10.35
N ASP A 409 21.59 10.83 -10.99
CA ASP A 409 21.73 10.81 -12.45
C ASP A 409 20.62 9.94 -13.10
N TYR A 410 20.28 8.79 -12.50
CA TYR A 410 19.13 7.98 -12.88
C TYR A 410 17.79 8.69 -12.68
N GLN A 411 17.60 9.36 -11.54
CA GLN A 411 16.36 10.08 -11.22
C GLN A 411 16.10 11.24 -12.20
N VAL A 412 17.14 12.02 -12.53
CA VAL A 412 17.06 13.10 -13.53
C VAL A 412 16.72 12.54 -14.91
N ALA A 413 17.42 11.49 -15.35
CA ALA A 413 17.12 10.85 -16.63
C ALA A 413 15.74 10.16 -16.69
N SER A 414 15.17 9.81 -15.54
CA SER A 414 13.83 9.24 -15.40
C SER A 414 12.73 10.28 -15.18
N GLY A 415 13.07 11.57 -15.05
CA GLY A 415 12.12 12.65 -14.74
C GLY A 415 11.49 12.58 -13.34
N ILE A 416 12.23 12.03 -12.37
CA ILE A 416 11.80 11.90 -10.96
C ILE A 416 12.22 13.13 -10.14
N VAL A 417 13.38 13.71 -10.44
CA VAL A 417 13.88 14.96 -9.85
C VAL A 417 14.54 15.82 -10.93
N ASP A 418 14.50 17.13 -10.78
CA ASP A 418 15.22 18.09 -11.62
C ASP A 418 16.53 18.55 -10.96
N SER A 419 16.61 18.52 -9.62
CA SER A 419 17.70 19.14 -8.85
C SER A 419 18.11 18.36 -7.59
N LEU A 420 19.35 18.59 -7.12
CA LEU A 420 19.82 18.03 -5.84
C LEU A 420 19.13 18.63 -4.60
N SER A 421 18.33 19.69 -4.76
CA SER A 421 17.49 20.27 -3.70
C SER A 421 16.10 19.64 -3.63
N ASP A 422 15.72 18.77 -4.56
CA ASP A 422 14.41 18.15 -4.58
C ASP A 422 14.31 17.04 -3.52
N ASP A 423 13.12 16.87 -2.95
CA ASP A 423 12.89 15.87 -1.91
C ASP A 423 13.19 14.46 -2.43
N GLY A 424 14.15 13.79 -1.78
CA GLY A 424 14.59 12.43 -2.16
C GLY A 424 15.71 12.36 -3.20
N ALA A 425 16.24 13.48 -3.70
CA ALA A 425 17.33 13.51 -4.67
C ALA A 425 18.61 12.77 -4.18
N GLY A 426 19.04 11.77 -4.96
CA GLY A 426 20.15 10.88 -4.62
C GLY A 426 19.80 9.76 -3.63
N SER A 427 18.52 9.59 -3.28
CA SER A 427 18.01 8.49 -2.43
C SER A 427 16.92 7.70 -3.14
N VAL A 428 16.86 6.40 -2.89
CA VAL A 428 15.87 5.50 -3.51
C VAL A 428 14.57 5.56 -2.72
N GLY A 429 13.79 6.60 -3.00
CA GLY A 429 12.44 6.81 -2.48
C GLY A 429 11.36 5.99 -3.23
N PRO A 430 10.08 6.09 -2.82
CA PRO A 430 8.95 5.37 -3.42
C PRO A 430 8.89 5.45 -4.96
N GLU A 431 9.01 6.63 -5.54
CA GLU A 431 8.97 6.83 -7.00
C GLU A 431 10.18 6.20 -7.71
N THR A 432 11.36 6.26 -7.09
CA THR A 432 12.57 5.61 -7.61
C THR A 432 12.46 4.08 -7.55
N LEU A 433 11.89 3.53 -6.47
CA LEU A 433 11.56 2.11 -6.37
C LEU A 433 10.56 1.69 -7.45
N GLN A 434 9.50 2.47 -7.64
CA GLN A 434 8.46 2.19 -8.62
C GLN A 434 9.03 2.21 -10.05
N SER A 435 9.87 3.18 -10.39
CA SER A 435 10.50 3.25 -11.72
C SER A 435 11.42 2.05 -11.98
N LEU A 436 12.31 1.72 -11.04
CA LEU A 436 13.20 0.56 -11.16
C LEU A 436 12.41 -0.77 -11.25
N ARG A 437 11.39 -0.98 -10.40
CA ARG A 437 10.52 -2.16 -10.47
C ARG A 437 9.79 -2.26 -11.80
N ARG A 438 9.24 -1.15 -12.31
CA ARG A 438 8.51 -1.08 -13.59
C ARG A 438 9.40 -1.50 -14.76
N GLU A 439 10.65 -1.07 -14.77
CA GLU A 439 11.63 -1.44 -15.80
C GLU A 439 12.06 -2.90 -15.70
N GLU A 440 12.40 -3.41 -14.51
CA GLU A 440 12.76 -4.83 -14.33
C GLU A 440 11.59 -5.76 -14.69
N ARG A 441 10.37 -5.41 -14.28
CA ARG A 441 9.14 -6.12 -14.69
C ARG A 441 8.96 -6.10 -16.21
N ALA A 442 9.25 -5.00 -16.88
CA ALA A 442 9.16 -4.90 -18.35
C ALA A 442 10.28 -5.66 -19.10
N LYS A 443 11.49 -5.74 -18.52
CA LYS A 443 12.59 -6.59 -18.99
C LYS A 443 12.24 -8.07 -18.84
N ALA A 444 11.85 -8.49 -17.65
CA ALA A 444 11.43 -9.85 -17.31
C ALA A 444 10.22 -10.34 -18.13
N TYR A 445 9.18 -9.51 -18.29
CA TYR A 445 8.01 -9.87 -19.10
C TYR A 445 8.38 -10.10 -20.57
N ARG A 446 9.33 -9.35 -21.13
CA ARG A 446 9.83 -9.59 -22.50
C ARG A 446 10.53 -10.94 -22.62
N ILE A 447 11.35 -11.32 -21.63
CA ILE A 447 12.02 -12.63 -21.57
C ILE A 447 10.98 -13.75 -21.50
N VAL A 448 10.03 -13.70 -20.55
CA VAL A 448 8.96 -14.72 -20.42
C VAL A 448 8.10 -14.82 -21.67
N ARG A 449 7.86 -13.72 -22.40
CA ARG A 449 7.13 -13.72 -23.68
C ARG A 449 7.92 -14.27 -24.86
N ALA A 450 9.25 -14.32 -24.81
CA ALA A 450 10.11 -14.82 -25.89
C ALA A 450 10.55 -16.27 -25.66
N GLU A 451 10.92 -16.60 -24.42
CA GLU A 451 11.61 -17.84 -24.04
C GLU A 451 10.79 -18.71 -23.05
N GLY A 452 9.68 -18.18 -22.53
CA GLY A 452 8.83 -18.84 -21.54
C GLY A 452 9.30 -18.68 -20.09
N TRP A 453 8.48 -19.15 -19.15
CA TRP A 453 8.67 -18.98 -17.71
C TRP A 453 9.99 -19.55 -17.13
N LYS A 454 10.65 -20.47 -17.83
CA LYS A 454 11.91 -21.09 -17.38
C LYS A 454 13.15 -20.20 -17.58
N ALA A 455 13.01 -19.08 -18.29
CA ALA A 455 14.09 -18.13 -18.54
C ALA A 455 14.20 -17.02 -17.47
N LEU A 456 13.32 -17.03 -16.46
CA LEU A 456 13.25 -16.03 -15.38
C LEU A 456 13.73 -16.58 -14.03
#